data_AF-A0A210PXZ5-F1
#
_entry.id   AF-A0A210PXZ5-F1
#
_cell.length_a   1.000
_cell.length_b   1.000
_cell.length_c   1.000
_cell.angle_alpha   90.00
_cell.angle_beta   90.00
_cell.angle_gamma   90.00
#
_symmetry.space_group_name_H-M   'P 1'
#
loop_
_entity.id
_entity.type
_entity.pdbx_description
1 polymer ?
#
loop_
_entity_poly.entity_id
_entity_poly.type
_entity_poly.pdbx_seq_one_letter_code
_entity_poly.pdbx_strand_id
1 'polypeptide(L)'
;MTFVSALADACSVDWHRYQSDCYLFINVTDNWANAKESCKQQKAHLVRIDDAGIDNFLRTTMKTKGMYLIWTGANDIDTEGVYVWEDNGARVNYSDWGENSPTNRTADQDCVIFAVRRAWMDKKCTKYYKYACQKTNQTIDDRNADDQVSVTASGVQQTTTSDDAEQTARSGDSEQTTSPDDAEQTTRSGDAEQTTSSTESPTLRCFCCSRNNVTQLTGEKKQQIISELKKELFVVKANTSASRRKLISVNDSRPSSVAIGSLGCFLLVLVLGFIVVPDLIDLGRFLSRLAAANP
;
A
#
# COMPACT_ATOMS: atom_id res chain seq x y z
N MET A 1 10.32 37.53 30.33
CA MET A 1 9.53 37.22 29.12
C MET A 1 10.09 35.95 28.53
N THR A 2 9.45 34.82 28.81
CA THR A 2 9.82 33.54 28.20
C THR A 2 9.41 33.58 26.73
N PHE A 3 10.39 33.52 25.83
CA PHE A 3 10.13 33.15 24.44
C PHE A 3 9.58 31.72 24.47
N VAL A 4 8.27 31.57 24.35
CA VAL A 4 7.67 30.29 24.02
C VAL A 4 8.17 29.98 22.61
N SER A 5 9.04 28.98 22.51
CA SER A 5 9.50 28.40 21.26
C SER A 5 8.28 27.97 20.44
N ALA A 6 7.86 28.81 19.49
CA ALA A 6 6.94 28.44 18.43
C ALA A 6 7.67 27.53 17.45
N LEU A 7 7.93 26.29 17.86
CA LEU A 7 8.47 25.24 16.99
C LEU A 7 7.49 24.06 17.01
N ALA A 8 6.30 24.33 16.52
CA ALA A 8 5.38 23.36 15.95
C ALA A 8 4.46 24.11 14.97
N ASP A 9 3.91 23.43 13.97
CA ASP A 9 2.64 23.81 13.32
C ASP A 9 2.59 24.64 12.03
N ALA A 10 3.67 24.68 11.24
CA ALA A 10 3.57 25.11 9.85
C ALA A 10 3.78 23.95 8.87
N CYS A 11 2.83 23.77 7.94
CA CYS A 11 3.04 22.87 6.81
C CYS A 11 4.28 23.31 6.01
N SER A 12 5.03 22.35 5.47
CA SER A 12 6.20 22.64 4.63
C SER A 12 5.82 23.48 3.40
N VAL A 13 6.80 24.13 2.77
CA VAL A 13 6.59 24.87 1.51
C VAL A 13 5.88 23.97 0.48
N ASP A 14 4.91 24.54 -0.24
CA ASP A 14 3.99 23.89 -1.20
C ASP A 14 2.84 23.04 -0.63
N TRP A 15 2.84 22.76 0.67
CA TRP A 15 1.74 22.08 1.35
C TRP A 15 0.65 23.07 1.78
N HIS A 16 -0.61 22.66 1.63
CA HIS A 16 -1.78 23.44 1.99
C HIS A 16 -2.29 22.96 3.34
N ARG A 17 -2.43 23.86 4.30
CA ARG A 17 -2.96 23.52 5.63
C ARG A 17 -4.48 23.52 5.62
N TYR A 18 -5.09 22.50 6.19
CA TYR A 18 -6.49 22.49 6.57
C TYR A 18 -6.62 21.83 7.93
N GLN A 19 -7.12 22.57 8.92
CA GLN A 19 -7.10 22.17 10.33
C GLN A 19 -5.67 21.78 10.79
N SER A 20 -5.50 20.60 11.40
CA SER A 20 -4.22 20.06 11.87
C SER A 20 -3.39 19.37 10.78
N ASP A 21 -3.92 19.25 9.57
CA ASP A 21 -3.33 18.42 8.53
C ASP A 21 -2.75 19.25 7.38
N CYS A 22 -1.77 18.65 6.70
CA CYS A 22 -1.08 19.23 5.57
C CYS A 22 -1.33 18.40 4.32
N TYR A 23 -1.65 19.09 3.21
CA TYR A 23 -2.01 18.47 1.94
C TYR A 23 -1.10 18.92 0.79
N LEU A 24 -0.54 17.97 0.06
CA LEU A 24 0.27 18.24 -1.14
C LEU A 24 -0.50 17.78 -2.38
N PHE A 25 -0.69 18.69 -3.35
CA PHE A 25 -1.38 18.40 -4.59
C PHE A 25 -0.38 18.19 -5.72
N ILE A 26 -0.30 16.97 -6.24
CA ILE A 26 0.69 16.59 -7.24
C ILE A 26 0.05 16.62 -8.62
N ASN A 27 0.51 17.56 -9.45
CA ASN A 27 -0.05 17.84 -10.77
C ASN A 27 0.55 16.96 -11.88
N VAL A 28 0.91 15.72 -11.54
CA VAL A 28 1.41 14.69 -12.46
C VAL A 28 0.50 13.48 -12.32
N THR A 29 0.18 12.81 -13.43
CA THR A 29 -0.68 11.64 -13.40
C THR A 29 0.12 10.36 -13.21
N ASP A 30 -0.34 9.49 -12.32
CA ASP A 30 0.22 8.15 -12.14
C ASP A 30 -0.88 7.12 -11.81
N ASN A 31 -0.53 5.84 -11.83
CA ASN A 31 -1.39 4.79 -11.29
C ASN A 31 -1.49 4.86 -9.77
N TRP A 32 -2.53 4.23 -9.20
CA TRP A 32 -2.82 4.37 -7.77
C TRP A 32 -1.69 3.87 -6.87
N ALA A 33 -1.02 2.78 -7.26
CA ALA A 33 0.09 2.21 -6.48
C ALA A 33 1.31 3.14 -6.45
N ASN A 34 1.66 3.74 -7.60
CA ASN A 34 2.75 4.70 -7.68
C ASN A 34 2.41 6.02 -6.99
N ALA A 35 1.16 6.48 -7.08
CA ALA A 35 0.70 7.67 -6.36
C ALA A 35 0.79 7.47 -4.83
N LYS A 36 0.38 6.29 -4.34
CA LYS A 36 0.58 5.87 -2.95
C LYS A 36 2.05 5.89 -2.54
N GLU A 37 2.92 5.30 -3.35
CA GLU A 37 4.35 5.28 -3.06
C GLU A 37 4.98 6.68 -3.08
N SER A 38 4.55 7.54 -4.01
CA SER A 38 4.98 8.94 -4.05
C SER A 38 4.60 9.70 -2.77
N CYS A 39 3.39 9.50 -2.25
CA CYS A 39 3.00 10.09 -0.96
C CYS A 39 3.83 9.54 0.21
N LYS A 40 4.13 8.24 0.23
CA LYS A 40 4.99 7.63 1.25
C LYS A 40 6.40 8.23 1.27
N GLN A 41 6.98 8.50 0.10
CA GLN A 41 8.29 9.17 -0.01
C GLN A 41 8.28 10.57 0.64
N GLN A 42 7.11 11.20 0.73
CA GLN A 42 6.90 12.49 1.41
C GLN A 42 6.55 12.34 2.90
N LYS A 43 6.66 11.13 3.47
CA LYS A 43 6.20 10.77 4.82
C LYS A 43 4.72 11.11 5.01
N ALA A 44 3.93 10.81 3.98
CA ALA A 44 2.50 11.07 3.89
C ALA A 44 1.78 9.83 3.34
N HIS A 45 0.47 9.87 3.31
CA HIS A 45 -0.39 8.88 2.65
C HIS A 45 -1.25 9.56 1.59
N LEU A 46 -1.93 8.79 0.73
CA LEU A 46 -2.93 9.37 -0.16
C LEU A 46 -4.05 10.02 0.66
N VAL A 47 -4.61 11.11 0.16
CA VAL A 47 -5.58 11.91 0.90
C VAL A 47 -6.80 11.10 1.35
N ARG A 48 -7.21 11.35 2.59
CA ARG A 48 -8.47 10.91 3.18
C ARG A 48 -9.50 12.02 3.14
N ILE A 49 -10.76 11.61 3.07
CA ILE A 49 -11.90 12.52 3.03
C ILE A 49 -12.90 12.00 4.05
N ASP A 50 -12.67 12.33 5.32
CA ASP A 50 -13.44 11.83 6.44
C ASP A 50 -14.71 12.65 6.74
N ASP A 51 -14.84 13.86 6.16
CA ASP A 51 -16.02 14.72 6.32
C ASP A 51 -16.25 15.71 5.14
N ALA A 52 -17.36 16.43 5.20
CA ALA A 52 -17.75 17.43 4.20
C ALA A 52 -16.85 18.67 4.15
N GLY A 53 -16.17 18.98 5.26
CA GLY A 53 -15.23 20.09 5.35
C GLY A 53 -13.96 19.81 4.52
N ILE A 54 -13.35 18.63 4.71
CA ILE A 54 -12.19 18.22 3.91
C ILE A 54 -12.56 18.07 2.43
N ASP A 55 -13.73 17.51 2.13
CA ASP A 55 -14.27 17.44 0.77
C ASP A 55 -14.29 18.84 0.10
N ASN A 56 -14.90 19.83 0.76
CA ASN A 56 -15.00 21.20 0.23
C ASN A 56 -13.62 21.88 0.09
N PHE A 57 -12.71 21.66 1.03
CA PHE A 57 -11.33 22.13 0.95
C PHE A 57 -10.61 21.57 -0.28
N LEU A 58 -10.73 20.27 -0.53
CA LEU A 58 -10.13 19.63 -1.70
C LEU A 58 -10.72 20.21 -2.99
N ARG A 59 -12.06 20.32 -3.11
CA ARG A 59 -12.70 20.90 -4.31
C ARG A 59 -12.19 22.30 -4.62
N THR A 60 -12.13 23.15 -3.60
CA THR A 60 -11.72 24.54 -3.76
C THR A 60 -10.26 24.63 -4.19
N THR A 61 -9.38 23.89 -3.52
CA THR A 61 -7.95 23.90 -3.81
C THR A 61 -7.63 23.29 -5.18
N MET A 62 -8.27 22.17 -5.51
CA MET A 62 -8.16 21.53 -6.82
C MET A 62 -8.61 22.46 -7.95
N LYS A 63 -9.73 23.17 -7.78
CA LYS A 63 -10.25 24.13 -8.76
C LYS A 63 -9.22 25.25 -9.03
N THR A 64 -8.65 25.82 -7.97
CA THR A 64 -7.60 26.85 -8.07
C THR A 64 -6.34 26.32 -8.76
N LYS A 65 -6.00 25.04 -8.57
CA LYS A 65 -4.84 24.40 -9.20
C LYS A 65 -5.10 23.84 -10.61
N GLY A 66 -6.31 23.96 -11.15
CA GLY A 66 -6.67 23.36 -12.45
C GLY A 66 -6.62 21.82 -12.44
N MET A 67 -6.88 21.21 -11.28
CA MET A 67 -6.97 19.76 -11.10
C MET A 67 -8.45 19.40 -10.98
N TYR A 68 -8.91 18.41 -11.77
CA TYR A 68 -10.34 18.07 -11.80
C TYR A 68 -10.66 16.69 -11.25
N LEU A 69 -9.69 15.77 -11.32
CA LEU A 69 -9.77 14.39 -10.84
C LEU A 69 -8.45 14.07 -10.13
N ILE A 70 -8.54 13.52 -8.92
CA ILE A 70 -7.37 13.02 -8.19
C ILE A 70 -7.62 11.61 -7.65
N TRP A 71 -6.57 10.82 -7.49
CA TRP A 71 -6.60 9.65 -6.61
C TRP A 71 -6.76 10.06 -5.15
N THR A 72 -7.46 9.21 -4.40
CA THR A 72 -7.58 9.24 -2.94
C THR A 72 -7.03 7.95 -2.34
N GLY A 73 -6.93 7.88 -1.01
CA GLY A 73 -6.53 6.65 -0.32
C GLY A 73 -7.61 5.57 -0.26
N ALA A 74 -8.85 5.86 -0.67
CA ALA A 74 -9.96 4.91 -0.58
C ALA A 74 -9.83 3.80 -1.64
N ASN A 75 -10.05 2.56 -1.22
CA ASN A 75 -9.98 1.38 -2.06
C ASN A 75 -10.76 0.21 -1.45
N ASP A 76 -11.17 -0.76 -2.28
CA ASP A 76 -11.77 -2.03 -1.86
C ASP A 76 -11.01 -3.24 -2.45
N ILE A 77 -9.69 -3.08 -2.61
CA ILE A 77 -8.76 -4.05 -3.20
C ILE A 77 -8.81 -5.40 -2.47
N ASP A 78 -9.07 -5.43 -1.17
CA ASP A 78 -9.10 -6.68 -0.41
C ASP A 78 -10.48 -7.34 -0.38
N THR A 79 -11.56 -6.57 -0.30
CA THR A 79 -12.92 -7.07 -0.17
C THR A 79 -13.87 -6.17 -0.95
N GLU A 80 -14.43 -6.70 -2.03
CA GLU A 80 -15.31 -5.95 -2.94
C GLU A 80 -16.47 -5.31 -2.17
N GLY A 81 -16.72 -4.03 -2.40
CA GLY A 81 -17.78 -3.27 -1.74
C GLY A 81 -17.47 -2.85 -0.29
N VAL A 82 -16.28 -3.18 0.24
CA VAL A 82 -15.81 -2.70 1.54
C VAL A 82 -14.64 -1.73 1.32
N TYR A 83 -14.99 -0.45 1.18
CA TYR A 83 -14.00 0.60 1.02
C TYR A 83 -13.30 0.94 2.34
N VAL A 84 -11.97 0.92 2.29
CA VAL A 84 -11.07 1.27 3.39
C VAL A 84 -10.04 2.30 2.94
N TRP A 85 -9.49 3.05 3.89
CA TRP A 85 -8.37 3.94 3.66
C TRP A 85 -7.05 3.17 3.68
N GLU A 86 -6.17 3.47 2.73
CA GLU A 86 -4.91 2.73 2.52
C GLU A 86 -3.84 2.92 3.61
N ASP A 87 -3.97 3.99 4.41
CA ASP A 87 -3.04 4.40 5.46
C ASP A 87 -3.12 3.50 6.70
N ASN A 88 -4.34 3.25 7.18
CA ASN A 88 -4.58 2.51 8.42
C ASN A 88 -5.69 1.44 8.32
N GLY A 89 -6.29 1.26 7.13
CA GLY A 89 -7.34 0.28 6.92
C GLY A 89 -8.70 0.67 7.51
N ALA A 90 -8.86 1.89 8.03
CA ALA A 90 -10.13 2.36 8.56
C ALA A 90 -11.20 2.37 7.47
N ARG A 91 -12.42 1.99 7.84
CA ARG A 91 -13.57 1.96 6.91
C ARG A 91 -13.92 3.38 6.46
N VAL A 92 -14.22 3.52 5.17
CA VAL A 92 -14.76 4.77 4.60
C VAL A 92 -16.19 4.95 5.09
N ASN A 93 -16.41 5.97 5.93
CA ASN A 93 -17.72 6.29 6.52
C ASN A 93 -18.37 7.52 5.89
N TYR A 94 -17.57 8.47 5.41
CA TYR A 94 -18.02 9.61 4.60
C TYR A 94 -17.75 9.32 3.12
N SER A 95 -18.72 9.61 2.26
CA SER A 95 -18.53 9.53 0.80
C SER A 95 -19.55 10.40 0.09
N ASP A 96 -19.16 10.93 -1.07
CA ASP A 96 -20.01 11.67 -2.01
C ASP A 96 -19.96 10.96 -3.36
N TRP A 97 -20.40 9.69 -3.38
CA TRP A 97 -20.37 8.88 -4.58
C TRP A 97 -21.19 9.50 -5.71
N GLY A 98 -20.65 9.50 -6.92
CA GLY A 98 -21.36 9.96 -8.10
C GLY A 98 -22.57 9.07 -8.42
N GLU A 99 -23.50 9.59 -9.22
CA GLU A 99 -24.64 8.81 -9.69
C GLU A 99 -24.15 7.55 -10.41
N ASN A 100 -24.63 6.38 -9.95
CA ASN A 100 -24.21 5.03 -10.36
C ASN A 100 -22.86 4.52 -9.80
N SER A 101 -22.14 5.27 -8.96
CA SER A 101 -20.95 4.76 -8.25
C SER A 101 -21.27 4.47 -6.77
N PRO A 102 -20.60 3.49 -6.14
CA PRO A 102 -19.66 2.55 -6.77
C PRO A 102 -20.39 1.59 -7.74
N THR A 103 -19.82 1.40 -8.94
CA THR A 103 -20.43 0.51 -9.92
C THR A 103 -20.08 -0.95 -9.61
N ASN A 104 -21.00 -1.68 -8.99
CA ASN A 104 -20.86 -3.14 -8.81
C ASN A 104 -20.91 -3.95 -10.15
N ARG A 105 -20.78 -3.28 -11.30
CA ARG A 105 -20.91 -3.85 -12.64
C ARG A 105 -19.61 -4.45 -13.16
N THR A 106 -18.48 -3.99 -12.64
CA THR A 106 -17.17 -4.54 -12.97
C THR A 106 -16.33 -4.55 -11.70
N ALA A 107 -16.22 -5.71 -11.08
CA ALA A 107 -15.41 -5.94 -9.89
C ALA A 107 -13.90 -5.85 -10.18
N ASP A 108 -13.47 -4.95 -11.07
CA ASP A 108 -12.09 -4.62 -11.43
C ASP A 108 -11.76 -3.14 -11.24
N GLN A 109 -12.64 -2.40 -10.58
CA GLN A 109 -12.53 -0.98 -10.28
C GLN A 109 -12.33 -0.77 -8.78
N ASP A 110 -11.14 -1.09 -8.29
CA ASP A 110 -10.95 -1.20 -6.84
C ASP A 110 -10.41 0.09 -6.17
N CYS A 111 -10.11 1.14 -6.94
CA CYS A 111 -9.45 2.36 -6.46
C CYS A 111 -10.30 3.61 -6.71
N VAL A 112 -10.28 4.56 -5.78
CA VAL A 112 -11.23 5.67 -5.78
C VAL A 112 -10.60 6.99 -6.22
N ILE A 113 -11.20 7.61 -7.24
CA ILE A 113 -10.94 9.01 -7.60
C ILE A 113 -11.95 9.96 -6.97
N PHE A 114 -11.51 11.18 -6.68
CA PHE A 114 -12.32 12.31 -6.26
C PHE A 114 -12.40 13.37 -7.37
N ALA A 115 -13.62 13.79 -7.72
CA ALA A 115 -13.86 14.82 -8.73
C ALA A 115 -14.31 16.15 -8.12
N VAL A 116 -13.84 17.28 -8.67
CA VAL A 116 -14.24 18.63 -8.19
C VAL A 116 -15.75 18.85 -8.24
N ARG A 117 -16.46 18.29 -9.23
CA ARG A 117 -17.89 18.52 -9.48
C ARG A 117 -18.85 17.51 -8.84
N ARG A 118 -18.50 16.99 -7.66
CA ARG A 118 -19.33 16.15 -6.76
C ARG A 118 -19.55 14.71 -7.21
N ALA A 119 -18.44 13.99 -7.40
CA ALA A 119 -18.52 12.54 -7.52
C ALA A 119 -17.20 11.89 -7.10
N TRP A 120 -17.29 10.97 -6.16
CA TRP A 120 -16.32 9.91 -6.02
C TRP A 120 -16.66 8.84 -7.03
N MET A 121 -15.64 8.25 -7.64
CA MET A 121 -15.83 7.14 -8.57
C MET A 121 -14.77 6.07 -8.31
N ASP A 122 -15.23 4.84 -8.27
CA ASP A 122 -14.41 3.66 -8.42
C ASP A 122 -13.82 3.62 -9.84
N LYS A 123 -12.54 3.26 -9.95
CA LYS A 123 -11.79 3.15 -11.20
C LYS A 123 -10.78 2.00 -11.08
N LYS A 124 -10.38 1.45 -12.23
CA LYS A 124 -9.28 0.48 -12.26
C LYS A 124 -8.01 1.15 -11.73
N CYS A 125 -7.36 0.53 -10.75
CA CYS A 125 -6.15 1.06 -10.10
C CYS A 125 -4.99 1.35 -11.07
N THR A 126 -5.01 0.73 -12.26
CA THR A 126 -4.02 0.92 -13.33
C THR A 126 -4.26 2.16 -14.20
N LYS A 127 -5.34 2.91 -13.97
CA LYS A 127 -5.59 4.20 -14.65
C LYS A 127 -4.65 5.28 -14.11
N TYR A 128 -4.48 6.35 -14.88
CA TYR A 128 -3.56 7.43 -14.55
C TYR A 128 -4.34 8.68 -14.17
N TYR A 129 -4.19 9.12 -12.93
CA TYR A 129 -4.79 10.36 -12.44
C TYR A 129 -3.78 11.15 -11.62
N LYS A 130 -4.02 12.46 -11.50
CA LYS A 130 -3.32 13.30 -10.54
C LYS A 130 -3.64 12.81 -9.13
N TYR A 131 -2.97 13.30 -8.10
CA TYR A 131 -3.20 12.80 -6.74
C TYR A 131 -2.91 13.88 -5.69
N ALA A 132 -3.42 13.66 -4.48
CA ALA A 132 -3.09 14.48 -3.33
C ALA A 132 -2.62 13.60 -2.18
N CYS A 133 -1.59 14.08 -1.48
CA CYS A 133 -1.05 13.46 -0.28
C CYS A 133 -1.49 14.21 0.96
N GLN A 134 -1.65 13.51 2.07
CA GLN A 134 -1.98 14.05 3.39
C GLN A 134 -0.98 13.53 4.42
N LYS A 135 -0.59 14.41 5.35
CA LYS A 135 0.07 14.02 6.59
C LYS A 135 -0.49 14.87 7.72
N THR A 136 -0.76 14.23 8.85
CA THR A 136 -1.11 14.91 10.09
C THR A 136 0.13 15.61 10.62
N ASN A 137 -0.02 16.88 11.02
CA ASN A 137 1.04 17.53 11.76
C ASN A 137 1.10 16.85 13.13
N GLN A 138 2.08 15.98 13.31
CA GLN A 138 2.34 15.32 14.59
C GLN A 138 2.70 16.44 15.57
N THR A 139 1.72 16.99 16.29
CA THR A 139 1.99 17.62 17.57
C THR A 139 2.70 16.55 18.38
N ILE A 140 3.89 16.86 18.89
CA ILE A 140 4.70 15.93 19.69
C ILE A 140 3.86 15.46 20.87
N ASP A 141 3.14 14.35 20.71
CA ASP A 141 2.43 13.63 21.78
C ASP A 141 3.17 12.33 22.15
N ASP A 142 4.39 12.13 21.61
CA ASP A 142 5.31 11.06 21.99
C ASP A 142 6.37 11.54 23.00
N ARG A 143 6.04 12.48 23.87
CA ARG A 143 6.75 12.63 25.15
C ARG A 143 5.88 12.02 26.23
N ASN A 144 6.26 10.81 26.65
CA ASN A 144 5.86 10.12 27.88
C ASN A 144 4.68 9.14 27.78
N ALA A 145 4.85 8.08 26.99
CA ALA A 145 4.23 6.79 27.27
C ALA A 145 5.20 5.96 28.13
N ASP A 146 4.94 6.03 29.43
CA ASP A 146 5.46 5.27 30.58
C ASP A 146 6.27 3.99 30.28
N ASP A 147 7.61 4.09 30.41
CA ASP A 147 8.48 2.98 30.82
C ASP A 147 9.15 3.38 32.14
N GLN A 148 8.44 3.14 33.24
CA GLN A 148 9.02 3.07 34.59
C GLN A 148 8.58 1.77 35.26
N VAL A 149 9.40 0.74 35.08
CA VAL A 149 9.42 -0.45 35.93
C VAL A 149 9.67 -0.02 37.38
N SER A 150 8.64 -0.14 38.21
CA SER A 150 8.69 0.11 39.64
C SER A 150 9.52 -0.97 40.36
N VAL A 151 10.68 -0.59 40.90
CA VAL A 151 11.37 -1.36 41.95
C VAL A 151 11.08 -0.70 43.30
N THR A 152 10.52 -1.50 44.19
CA THR A 152 10.14 -1.20 45.57
C THR A 152 11.29 -0.70 46.44
N ALA A 153 11.02 0.30 47.30
CA ALA A 153 11.52 0.30 48.66
C ALA A 153 10.64 1.17 49.56
N SER A 154 10.34 0.60 50.73
CA SER A 154 9.47 1.07 51.80
C SER A 154 9.80 2.46 52.34
N GLY A 155 8.77 3.13 52.83
CA GLY A 155 8.83 3.71 54.17
C GLY A 155 8.63 5.21 54.30
N VAL A 156 7.62 5.52 55.12
CA VAL A 156 7.50 6.69 56.00
C VAL A 156 6.79 7.92 55.42
N GLN A 157 5.68 8.18 56.09
CA GLN A 157 4.70 9.22 55.98
C GLN A 157 5.17 10.44 56.77
N GLN A 158 5.05 11.65 56.22
CA GLN A 158 4.78 12.82 57.06
C GLN A 158 4.12 13.96 56.29
N THR A 159 2.84 14.13 56.63
CA THR A 159 2.05 15.35 56.58
C THR A 159 2.76 16.52 57.26
N THR A 160 2.81 17.68 56.61
CA THR A 160 2.67 18.98 57.28
C THR A 160 1.97 19.99 56.37
N THR A 161 1.19 20.82 57.03
CA THR A 161 0.20 21.81 56.59
C THR A 161 0.80 23.21 56.39
N SER A 162 -0.09 24.13 55.97
CA SER A 162 -0.13 25.59 56.17
C SER A 162 0.58 26.52 55.18
N ASP A 163 -0.28 27.19 54.40
CA ASP A 163 -0.56 28.64 54.42
C ASP A 163 0.40 29.67 53.80
N ASP A 164 -0.28 30.54 53.02
CA ASP A 164 -0.09 31.98 52.79
C ASP A 164 0.98 32.52 51.81
N ALA A 165 0.45 33.25 50.80
CA ALA A 165 0.68 34.65 50.43
C ALA A 165 2.11 35.23 50.59
N GLU A 166 2.60 36.21 49.84
CA GLU A 166 2.23 37.01 48.67
C GLU A 166 3.40 38.02 48.54
N GLN A 167 3.61 38.56 47.34
CA GLN A 167 4.19 39.89 47.05
C GLN A 167 5.70 40.20 47.19
N THR A 168 6.18 40.67 46.02
CA THR A 168 6.86 41.97 45.78
C THR A 168 8.38 42.13 45.89
N ALA A 169 8.95 42.31 44.68
CA ALA A 169 9.65 43.50 44.20
C ALA A 169 11.07 43.82 44.72
N ARG A 170 12.00 44.01 43.75
CA ARG A 170 12.50 45.32 43.25
C ARG A 170 14.03 45.35 43.08
N SER A 171 14.42 46.16 42.07
CA SER A 171 15.74 46.82 41.86
C SER A 171 16.72 45.97 41.06
N GLY A 172 17.12 46.37 39.84
CA GLY A 172 18.03 47.49 39.53
C GLY A 172 19.44 46.87 39.36
N ASP A 173 20.34 47.24 38.46
CA ASP A 173 20.48 48.27 37.44
C ASP A 173 21.70 47.87 36.57
N SER A 174 21.86 48.49 35.39
CA SER A 174 23.12 48.82 34.67
C SER A 174 24.20 47.77 34.40
N GLU A 175 24.46 47.47 33.12
CA GLU A 175 25.65 47.90 32.32
C GLU A 175 26.85 46.95 32.51
N GLN A 176 27.76 46.68 31.57
CA GLN A 176 27.99 46.98 30.17
C GLN A 176 29.33 46.30 29.88
N THR A 177 29.59 45.90 28.62
CA THR A 177 30.93 45.68 28.02
C THR A 177 31.76 44.52 28.60
N THR A 178 32.57 43.75 27.87
CA THR A 178 33.41 43.96 26.68
C THR A 178 33.84 42.57 26.16
N SER A 179 33.92 42.38 24.84
CA SER A 179 34.81 41.37 24.21
C SER A 179 36.27 41.66 24.54
N PRO A 180 37.19 40.70 24.37
CA PRO A 180 37.97 40.71 23.12
C PRO A 180 38.33 39.32 22.56
N ASP A 181 38.83 39.42 21.33
CA ASP A 181 39.23 38.45 20.33
C ASP A 181 40.37 37.48 20.70
N ASP A 182 40.50 36.44 19.85
CA ASP A 182 41.72 35.91 19.20
C ASP A 182 41.62 34.38 19.05
N ALA A 183 41.51 33.86 17.82
CA ALA A 183 42.61 33.32 16.98
C ALA A 183 43.11 31.96 17.52
N GLU A 184 43.41 30.91 16.76
CA GLU A 184 43.72 30.69 15.36
C GLU A 184 43.81 29.16 15.15
N GLN A 185 43.61 28.68 13.91
CA GLN A 185 44.36 27.60 13.22
C GLN A 185 44.63 26.22 13.91
N THR A 186 44.79 25.07 13.26
CA THR A 186 44.55 24.44 11.95
C THR A 186 45.10 23.01 12.08
N THR A 187 44.77 22.15 11.10
CA THR A 187 45.56 20.99 10.62
C THR A 187 45.65 19.75 11.53
N ARG A 188 45.78 18.50 11.06
CA ARG A 188 45.66 17.80 9.76
C ARG A 188 46.10 16.34 10.07
N SER A 189 45.67 15.39 9.24
CA SER A 189 46.21 14.02 9.07
C SER A 189 45.90 13.06 10.23
N GLY A 190 45.33 11.87 10.02
CA GLY A 190 45.50 10.93 8.91
C GLY A 190 46.59 9.95 9.30
N ASP A 191 46.24 8.68 9.49
CA ASP A 191 47.03 7.53 9.03
C ASP A 191 46.23 6.23 9.21
N ALA A 192 46.36 5.40 8.18
CA ALA A 192 45.84 4.05 8.10
C ALA A 192 46.84 3.10 8.77
N GLU A 193 46.37 2.02 9.40
CA GLU A 193 47.07 0.75 9.25
C GLU A 193 46.16 -0.47 9.42
N GLN A 194 46.55 -1.47 8.65
CA GLN A 194 45.89 -2.70 8.30
C GLN A 194 46.28 -3.79 9.31
N THR A 195 45.32 -4.59 9.79
CA THR A 195 45.68 -5.90 10.36
C THR A 195 44.63 -6.93 10.03
N THR A 196 45.05 -7.85 9.17
CA THR A 196 44.44 -9.13 8.85
C THR A 196 44.31 -9.98 10.10
N SER A 197 43.10 -10.45 10.41
CA SER A 197 42.91 -11.61 11.28
C SER A 197 41.67 -12.38 10.82
N SER A 198 41.95 -13.50 10.16
CA SER A 198 41.01 -14.57 9.86
C SER A 198 40.41 -15.09 11.16
N THR A 199 39.16 -14.74 11.44
CA THR A 199 38.36 -15.41 12.46
C THR A 199 37.32 -16.26 11.75
N GLU A 200 37.50 -17.57 11.87
CA GLU A 200 36.61 -18.60 11.36
C GLU A 200 35.18 -18.38 11.87
N SER A 201 34.25 -18.31 10.93
CA SER A 201 32.82 -18.23 11.18
C SER A 201 32.35 -19.49 11.93
N PRO A 202 31.56 -19.37 13.00
CA PRO A 202 30.93 -20.52 13.62
C PRO A 202 29.96 -21.13 12.60
N THR A 203 30.18 -22.41 12.34
CA THR A 203 29.36 -23.25 11.48
C THR A 203 27.87 -23.08 11.79
N LEU A 204 27.12 -22.59 10.80
CA LEU A 204 25.67 -22.60 10.77
C LEU A 204 25.23 -24.07 10.79
N ARG A 205 24.99 -24.64 11.97
CA ARG A 205 24.34 -25.94 12.07
C ARG A 205 22.91 -25.79 11.57
N CYS A 206 22.65 -26.28 10.38
CA CYS A 206 21.31 -26.46 9.86
C CYS A 206 20.55 -27.40 10.82
N PHE A 207 19.58 -26.86 11.55
CA PHE A 207 18.80 -27.57 12.57
C PHE A 207 17.61 -28.33 11.95
N CYS A 208 17.80 -28.98 10.79
CA CYS A 208 16.73 -29.71 10.09
C CYS A 208 16.90 -31.24 10.07
N CYS A 209 17.75 -31.82 10.93
CA CYS A 209 17.78 -33.28 11.12
C CYS A 209 17.62 -33.66 12.60
N SER A 210 16.56 -33.16 13.25
CA SER A 210 16.05 -33.80 14.46
C SER A 210 14.55 -33.58 14.61
N ARG A 211 13.78 -34.35 13.84
CA ARG A 211 12.39 -34.71 14.12
C ARG A 211 12.02 -35.94 13.27
N ASN A 212 12.59 -37.09 13.59
CA ASN A 212 11.96 -38.37 13.24
C ASN A 212 10.79 -38.60 14.19
N ASN A 213 9.71 -37.86 13.96
CA ASN A 213 8.36 -38.22 14.35
C ASN A 213 7.38 -37.34 13.57
N VAL A 214 7.46 -37.41 12.23
CA VAL A 214 6.28 -37.14 11.41
C VAL A 214 5.37 -38.34 11.68
N THR A 215 4.43 -38.20 12.62
CA THR A 215 3.32 -39.14 12.73
C THR A 215 2.69 -39.23 11.34
N GLN A 216 2.80 -40.40 10.70
CA GLN A 216 2.13 -40.70 9.45
C GLN A 216 0.65 -40.33 9.62
N LEU A 217 0.23 -39.22 9.02
CA LEU A 217 -1.17 -38.88 8.98
C LEU A 217 -1.86 -39.97 8.16
N THR A 218 -2.81 -40.66 8.79
CA THR A 218 -3.67 -41.61 8.10
C THR A 218 -4.31 -40.91 6.90
N GLY A 219 -4.55 -41.65 5.81
CA GLY A 219 -5.11 -41.09 4.58
C GLY A 219 -6.36 -40.23 4.86
N GLU A 220 -7.19 -40.65 5.82
CA GLU A 220 -8.37 -39.94 6.29
C GLU A 220 -8.05 -38.59 6.96
N LYS A 221 -7.08 -38.55 7.87
CA LYS A 221 -6.62 -37.28 8.50
C LYS A 221 -6.03 -36.33 7.47
N LYS A 222 -5.31 -36.87 6.47
CA LYS A 222 -4.81 -36.07 5.34
C LYS A 222 -5.97 -35.48 4.53
N GLN A 223 -6.99 -36.28 4.22
CA GLN A 223 -8.17 -35.79 3.50
C GLN A 223 -8.98 -34.77 4.31
N GLN A 224 -9.06 -34.93 5.63
CA GLN A 224 -9.74 -33.99 6.51
C GLN A 224 -9.02 -32.64 6.61
N ILE A 225 -7.68 -32.64 6.69
CA ILE A 225 -6.92 -31.40 6.65
C ILE A 225 -7.03 -30.74 5.28
N ILE A 226 -6.99 -31.53 4.19
CA ILE A 226 -7.20 -30.99 2.84
C ILE A 226 -8.61 -30.41 2.70
N SER A 227 -9.64 -31.02 3.29
CA SER A 227 -11.01 -30.52 3.19
C SER A 227 -11.23 -29.25 4.01
N GLU A 228 -10.66 -29.15 5.21
CA GLU A 228 -10.68 -27.92 6.01
C GLU A 228 -9.89 -26.79 5.35
N LEU A 229 -8.67 -27.06 4.85
CA LEU A 229 -7.91 -26.07 4.09
C LEU A 229 -8.64 -25.64 2.81
N LYS A 230 -9.38 -26.54 2.15
CA LYS A 230 -10.20 -26.19 0.98
C LYS A 230 -11.41 -25.32 1.34
N LYS A 231 -11.98 -25.45 2.53
CA LYS A 231 -13.06 -24.57 3.01
C LYS A 231 -12.53 -23.17 3.28
N GLU A 232 -11.38 -23.07 3.94
CA GLU A 232 -10.68 -21.79 4.18
C GLU A 232 -10.19 -21.14 2.87
N LEU A 233 -9.89 -21.93 1.84
CA LEU A 233 -9.50 -21.46 0.52
C LEU A 233 -10.67 -21.20 -0.44
N PHE A 234 -11.93 -21.45 -0.04
CA PHE A 234 -13.10 -21.19 -0.88
C PHE A 234 -13.40 -19.69 -0.88
N VAL A 235 -12.65 -18.96 -1.68
CA VAL A 235 -12.84 -17.53 -1.87
C VAL A 235 -14.12 -17.31 -2.66
N VAL A 236 -15.13 -16.70 -2.01
CA VAL A 236 -16.40 -16.34 -2.65
C VAL A 236 -16.12 -15.25 -3.70
N LYS A 237 -15.99 -15.67 -4.96
CA LYS A 237 -15.66 -14.81 -6.11
C LYS A 237 -16.52 -13.54 -6.26
N ALA A 238 -17.74 -13.57 -5.70
CA ALA A 238 -18.68 -12.44 -5.70
C ALA A 238 -18.31 -11.33 -4.70
N ASN A 239 -17.57 -11.65 -3.63
CA ASN A 239 -17.18 -10.69 -2.57
C ASN A 239 -15.68 -10.38 -2.59
N THR A 240 -14.98 -10.82 -3.64
CA THR A 240 -13.53 -10.69 -3.77
C THR A 240 -13.23 -9.81 -4.99
N SER A 241 -12.45 -8.75 -4.77
CA SER A 241 -12.04 -7.83 -5.83
C SER A 241 -11.33 -8.53 -6.98
N ALA A 242 -11.29 -7.94 -8.19
CA ALA A 242 -10.49 -8.52 -9.28
C ALA A 242 -9.02 -8.56 -8.92
N SER A 243 -8.51 -7.58 -8.17
CA SER A 243 -7.11 -7.55 -7.77
C SER A 243 -6.74 -8.77 -6.93
N ARG A 244 -7.56 -9.11 -5.92
CA ARG A 244 -7.40 -10.36 -5.15
C ARG A 244 -7.61 -11.61 -5.99
N ARG A 245 -8.62 -11.63 -6.86
CA ARG A 245 -8.89 -12.78 -7.74
C ARG A 245 -7.74 -13.06 -8.71
N LYS A 246 -7.05 -12.03 -9.21
CA LYS A 246 -5.84 -12.21 -10.04
C LYS A 246 -4.70 -12.84 -9.26
N LEU A 247 -4.44 -12.39 -8.03
CA LEU A 247 -3.42 -13.00 -7.16
C LEU A 247 -3.72 -14.47 -6.86
N ILE A 248 -5.00 -14.81 -6.65
CA ILE A 248 -5.43 -16.20 -6.43
C ILE A 248 -5.34 -17.02 -7.72
N SER A 249 -5.71 -16.45 -8.87
CA SER A 249 -5.69 -17.12 -10.18
C SER A 249 -4.28 -17.39 -10.68
N VAL A 250 -3.28 -16.61 -10.29
CA VAL A 250 -1.86 -16.89 -10.63
C VAL A 250 -1.37 -18.17 -9.96
N ASN A 251 -2.00 -18.61 -8.87
CA ASN A 251 -1.72 -19.89 -8.22
C ASN A 251 -2.65 -21.04 -8.69
N ASP A 252 -3.34 -20.89 -9.83
CA ASP A 252 -4.12 -21.99 -10.41
C ASP A 252 -3.15 -23.07 -10.95
N SER A 253 -2.92 -24.11 -10.16
CA SER A 253 -2.16 -25.30 -10.55
C SER A 253 -2.96 -26.25 -11.47
N ARG A 254 -4.14 -25.85 -11.97
CA ARG A 254 -4.74 -26.61 -13.07
C ARG A 254 -3.79 -26.55 -14.26
N PRO A 255 -3.49 -27.69 -14.91
CA PRO A 255 -2.83 -27.64 -16.20
C PRO A 255 -3.69 -26.75 -17.09
N SER A 256 -3.09 -25.65 -17.55
CA SER A 256 -3.72 -24.67 -18.40
C SER A 256 -4.34 -25.35 -19.61
N SER A 257 -5.32 -24.69 -20.21
CA SER A 257 -6.20 -25.10 -21.32
C SER A 257 -5.52 -25.56 -22.64
N VAL A 258 -4.25 -25.98 -22.61
CA VAL A 258 -3.61 -26.81 -23.65
C VAL A 258 -3.80 -28.29 -23.31
N ALA A 259 -5.05 -28.69 -23.19
CA ALA A 259 -5.45 -30.08 -23.35
C ALA A 259 -6.64 -30.11 -24.30
N ILE A 260 -6.41 -29.73 -25.57
CA ILE A 260 -6.99 -30.55 -26.62
C ILE A 260 -6.30 -31.90 -26.41
N GLY A 261 -6.89 -32.73 -25.55
CA GLY A 261 -6.30 -34.01 -25.15
C GLY A 261 -5.99 -34.82 -26.40
N SER A 262 -5.16 -35.85 -26.27
CA SER A 262 -4.79 -36.77 -27.36
C SER A 262 -5.98 -37.17 -28.26
N LEU A 263 -7.19 -37.22 -27.70
CA LEU A 263 -8.46 -37.44 -28.41
C LEU A 263 -8.78 -36.39 -29.49
N GLY A 264 -8.54 -35.10 -29.26
CA GLY A 264 -8.81 -34.05 -30.23
C GLY A 264 -7.81 -34.04 -31.39
N CYS A 265 -6.52 -34.28 -31.10
CA CYS A 265 -5.53 -34.52 -32.15
C CYS A 265 -5.85 -35.78 -32.96
N PHE A 266 -6.31 -36.86 -32.31
CA PHE A 266 -6.72 -38.07 -33.00
C PHE A 266 -7.91 -37.83 -33.93
N LEU A 267 -8.94 -37.12 -33.46
CA LEU A 267 -10.10 -36.74 -34.28
C LEU A 267 -9.72 -35.87 -35.48
N LEU A 268 -8.80 -34.91 -35.32
CA LEU A 268 -8.32 -34.10 -36.43
C LEU A 268 -7.57 -34.93 -37.48
N VAL A 269 -6.71 -35.86 -37.05
CA VAL A 269 -5.99 -36.77 -37.97
C VAL A 269 -6.97 -37.70 -38.69
N LEU A 270 -7.99 -38.21 -38.00
CA LEU A 270 -9.03 -39.05 -38.62
C LEU A 270 -9.83 -38.27 -39.67
N VAL A 271 -10.28 -37.05 -39.37
CA VAL A 271 -11.06 -36.23 -40.30
C VAL A 271 -10.23 -35.88 -41.54
N LEU A 272 -8.98 -35.45 -41.36
CA LEU A 272 -8.10 -35.12 -42.48
C LEU A 272 -7.75 -36.35 -43.31
N GLY A 273 -7.46 -37.49 -42.68
CA GLY A 273 -7.05 -38.71 -43.36
C GLY A 273 -8.18 -39.44 -44.09
N PHE A 274 -9.39 -39.50 -43.51
CA PHE A 274 -10.50 -40.28 -44.07
C PHE A 274 -11.49 -39.48 -44.90
N ILE A 275 -11.57 -38.15 -44.72
CA ILE A 275 -12.52 -37.32 -45.46
C ILE A 275 -11.78 -36.50 -46.52
N VAL A 276 -10.77 -35.74 -46.12
CA VAL A 276 -10.13 -34.78 -47.03
C VAL A 276 -9.24 -35.47 -48.08
N VAL A 277 -8.48 -36.50 -47.69
CA VAL A 277 -7.56 -37.18 -48.62
C VAL A 277 -8.31 -37.93 -49.74
N PRO A 278 -9.37 -38.73 -49.48
CA PRO A 278 -10.13 -39.36 -50.56
C PRO A 278 -10.77 -38.36 -51.52
N ASP A 279 -11.36 -37.27 -51.00
CA ASP A 279 -11.97 -36.22 -51.82
C ASP A 279 -10.93 -35.54 -52.75
N LEU A 280 -9.72 -35.28 -52.25
CA LEU A 280 -8.63 -34.73 -53.06
C LEU A 280 -8.13 -35.70 -54.13
N ILE A 281 -8.07 -36.99 -53.82
CA ILE A 281 -7.70 -38.03 -54.80
C ILE A 281 -8.75 -38.11 -55.90
N ASP A 282 -10.04 -38.09 -55.55
CA ASP A 282 -11.13 -38.15 -56.51
C ASP A 282 -11.24 -36.88 -57.36
N LEU A 283 -10.97 -35.71 -56.77
CA LEU A 283 -10.83 -34.46 -57.52
C LEU A 283 -9.66 -34.54 -58.51
N GLY A 284 -8.50 -35.08 -58.10
CA GLY A 284 -7.35 -35.27 -58.99
C GLY A 284 -7.66 -36.23 -60.15
N ARG A 285 -8.40 -37.31 -59.90
CA ARG A 285 -8.88 -38.23 -60.95
C ARG A 285 -9.88 -37.57 -61.88
N PHE A 286 -10.77 -36.72 -61.37
CA PHE A 286 -11.71 -35.97 -62.18
C PHE A 286 -10.99 -34.97 -63.12
N LEU A 287 -10.05 -34.19 -62.58
CA LEU A 287 -9.28 -33.23 -63.36
C LEU A 287 -8.38 -33.90 -64.41
N SER A 288 -7.77 -35.04 -64.10
CA SER A 288 -6.97 -35.80 -65.08
C SER A 288 -7.83 -36.38 -66.22
N ARG A 289 -9.08 -36.79 -65.94
CA ARG A 289 -10.04 -37.18 -66.99
C ARG A 289 -10.46 -36.00 -67.86
N LEU A 290 -10.67 -34.82 -67.29
CA LEU A 290 -10.95 -33.60 -68.06
C LEU A 290 -9.78 -33.21 -68.96
N ALA A 291 -8.55 -33.31 -68.46
CA ALA A 291 -7.34 -33.05 -69.26
C ALA A 291 -7.16 -34.07 -70.39
N ALA A 292 -7.53 -35.34 -70.18
CA ALA A 292 -7.46 -36.38 -71.21
C ALA A 292 -8.62 -36.31 -72.23
N ALA A 293 -9.72 -35.63 -71.90
CA ALA A 293 -10.89 -35.48 -72.78
C ALA A 293 -10.83 -34.24 -73.71
N ASN A 294 -9.83 -33.38 -73.53
CA ASN A 294 -9.49 -32.29 -74.46
C ASN A 294 -8.14 -32.58 -75.14
N PRO A 295 -8.10 -33.36 -76.23
CA PRO A 295 -6.91 -33.51 -77.06
C PRO A 295 -6.57 -32.24 -77.85
#